data_AF-A0A418M4R7-F1
#
_entry.id   AF-A0A418M4R7-F1
#
_cell.length_a   1.000
_cell.length_b   1.000
_cell.length_c   1.000
_cell.angle_alpha   90.00
_cell.angle_beta   90.00
_cell.angle_gamma   90.00
#
_symmetry.space_group_name_H-M   'P 1'
#
loop_
_entity.id
_entity.type
_entity.pdbx_description
1 polymer ?
#
loop_
_entity_poly.entity_id
_entity_poly.type
_entity_poly.pdbx_seq_one_letter_code
_entity_poly.pdbx_strand_id
1 'polypeptide(L)'
;MIRFRLLLIIGLLTRFSTSALAQVPYVAGPDTLRIRSLERGPHWVVSVAPLSFFDLENTFTVGVERLLAGRHSLLAEVGYGPRALNIWRPGRVNESGGKETWRGRAEWRIYLGSGSHMKRPPHTRVVAVRPMGRYVAFDLFYKQVNSFETGTMGRACEDGTCQYYQQFRSPVRKSVWAGHVKLGHQRFLDVSPDSRLLIDVYIGLGLRQRTISHDEESLPDDAGQRWVSSGGFNNGLDYLFTPNVSTGFRIGYAF
;
A
#
# COMPACT_ATOMS: atom_id res chain seq x y z
N MET A 1 9.83 -5.89 20.88
CA MET A 1 10.00 -4.45 20.48
C MET A 1 9.06 -3.94 19.37
N ILE A 2 8.00 -4.68 18.99
CA ILE A 2 7.10 -4.29 17.87
C ILE A 2 6.00 -3.28 18.28
N ARG A 3 5.65 -3.21 19.58
CA ARG A 3 4.53 -2.38 20.08
C ARG A 3 4.75 -0.87 19.91
N PHE A 4 5.99 -0.40 19.91
CA PHE A 4 6.29 1.04 19.82
C PHE A 4 6.17 1.61 18.40
N ARG A 5 6.50 0.83 17.37
CA ARG A 5 6.42 1.28 15.97
C ARG A 5 4.98 1.34 15.46
N LEU A 6 4.11 0.43 15.93
CA LEU A 6 2.68 0.44 15.59
C LEU A 6 1.97 1.65 16.20
N LEU A 7 2.28 2.00 17.46
CA LEU A 7 1.75 3.19 18.14
C LEU A 7 2.20 4.50 17.46
N LEU A 8 3.41 4.54 16.92
CA LEU A 8 3.93 5.72 16.22
C LEU A 8 3.23 5.92 14.86
N ILE A 9 2.94 4.85 14.13
CA ILE A 9 2.18 4.91 12.86
C ILE A 9 0.71 5.28 13.12
N ILE A 10 0.08 4.68 14.13
CA ILE A 10 -1.28 5.04 14.55
C ILE A 10 -1.33 6.49 15.02
N GLY A 11 -0.33 6.95 15.79
CA GLY A 11 -0.19 8.33 16.25
C GLY A 11 0.03 9.35 15.11
N LEU A 12 0.76 8.96 14.05
CA LEU A 12 0.92 9.79 12.86
C LEU A 12 -0.38 9.88 12.05
N LEU A 13 -1.12 8.76 11.91
CA LEU A 13 -2.41 8.72 11.24
C LEU A 13 -3.49 9.50 12.00
N THR A 14 -3.53 9.43 13.34
CA THR A 14 -4.47 10.23 14.14
C THR A 14 -4.13 11.71 14.13
N ARG A 15 -2.85 12.10 14.14
CA ARG A 15 -2.46 13.50 13.99
C ARG A 15 -2.80 14.08 12.61
N PHE A 16 -2.66 13.31 11.53
CA PHE A 16 -3.16 13.73 10.20
C PHE A 16 -4.69 13.88 10.19
N SER A 17 -5.41 13.04 10.94
CA SER A 17 -6.87 13.11 11.07
C SER A 17 -7.31 14.37 11.81
N THR A 18 -6.60 14.77 12.87
CA THR A 18 -6.92 15.98 13.65
C THR A 18 -6.57 17.27 12.91
N SER A 19 -5.50 17.28 12.10
CA SER A 19 -5.17 18.44 11.25
C SER A 19 -6.21 18.68 10.15
N ALA A 20 -6.90 17.62 9.71
CA ALA A 20 -8.00 17.72 8.75
C ALA A 20 -9.29 18.30 9.36
N LEU A 21 -9.44 18.23 10.68
CA LEU A 21 -10.57 18.82 11.43
C LEU A 21 -10.30 20.25 11.91
N ALA A 22 -9.03 20.70 11.92
CA ALA A 22 -8.65 22.05 12.35
C ALA A 22 -8.95 23.14 11.29
N GLN A 23 -9.50 22.80 10.13
CA GLN A 23 -10.08 23.77 9.21
C GLN A 23 -11.52 24.07 9.62
N VAL A 24 -11.70 24.59 10.83
CA VAL A 24 -12.94 25.26 11.23
C VAL A 24 -12.99 26.58 10.46
N PRO A 25 -14.01 26.83 9.61
CA PRO A 25 -14.16 28.13 8.99
C PRO A 25 -14.42 29.16 10.09
N TYR A 26 -13.59 30.20 10.09
CA TYR A 26 -13.79 31.43 10.84
C TYR A 26 -15.26 31.88 10.68
N VAL A 27 -16.02 31.90 11.78
CA VAL A 27 -17.38 32.45 11.79
C VAL A 27 -17.23 33.97 11.69
N ALA A 28 -17.31 34.47 10.46
CA ALA A 28 -17.44 35.89 10.19
C ALA A 28 -18.82 36.36 10.65
N GLY A 29 -18.87 37.57 11.23
CA GLY A 29 -20.09 38.25 11.65
C GLY A 29 -21.10 38.45 10.51
N PRO A 30 -22.30 38.97 10.83
CA PRO A 30 -23.42 39.05 9.91
C PRO A 30 -23.17 40.16 8.89
N ASP A 31 -22.45 39.85 7.82
CA ASP A 31 -22.28 40.74 6.69
C ASP A 31 -22.79 40.07 5.39
N THR A 32 -23.84 40.65 4.83
CA THR A 32 -24.80 40.05 3.89
C THR A 32 -24.33 40.02 2.43
N LEU A 33 -23.04 39.79 2.17
CA LEU A 33 -22.50 39.71 0.80
C LEU A 33 -21.83 38.37 0.53
N ARG A 34 -22.66 37.41 0.08
CA ARG A 34 -22.31 36.29 -0.82
C ARG A 34 -20.93 35.66 -0.58
N ILE A 35 -20.79 34.91 0.50
CA ILE A 35 -19.69 33.94 0.66
C ILE A 35 -20.01 32.71 -0.22
N ARG A 36 -19.78 32.84 -1.53
CA ARG A 36 -19.75 31.71 -2.50
C ARG A 36 -18.49 30.83 -2.36
N SER A 37 -17.66 31.05 -1.34
CA SER A 37 -16.39 30.36 -1.14
C SER A 37 -16.46 29.12 -0.24
N LEU A 38 -17.65 28.72 0.24
CA LEU A 38 -17.85 27.51 1.05
C LEU A 38 -18.39 26.27 0.29
N GLU A 39 -18.71 26.37 -1.00
CA GLU A 39 -19.42 25.31 -1.75
C GLU A 39 -18.55 24.28 -2.49
N ARG A 40 -17.22 24.28 -2.33
CA ARG A 40 -16.35 23.22 -2.88
C ARG A 40 -15.68 22.45 -1.76
N GLY A 41 -16.44 21.53 -1.18
CA GLY A 41 -15.94 20.57 -0.22
C GLY A 41 -14.88 19.64 -0.85
N PRO A 42 -14.03 19.04 -0.01
CA PRO A 42 -13.07 18.04 -0.47
C PRO A 42 -13.80 16.84 -1.06
N HIS A 43 -13.59 16.58 -2.36
CA HIS A 43 -14.12 15.41 -3.02
C HIS A 43 -13.30 14.18 -2.65
N TRP A 44 -14.00 13.10 -2.33
CA TRP A 44 -13.42 11.80 -2.03
C TRP A 44 -13.59 10.89 -3.23
N VAL A 45 -12.54 10.16 -3.58
CA VAL A 45 -12.58 9.11 -4.59
C VAL A 45 -12.24 7.80 -3.90
N VAL A 46 -13.12 6.82 -4.01
CA VAL A 46 -12.81 5.44 -3.57
C VAL A 46 -12.32 4.68 -4.78
N SER A 47 -11.18 4.03 -4.68
CA SER A 47 -10.58 3.26 -5.76
C SER A 47 -10.26 1.83 -5.36
N VAL A 48 -10.23 0.96 -6.37
CA VAL A 48 -9.84 -0.43 -6.25
C VAL A 48 -8.77 -0.72 -7.30
N ALA A 49 -7.79 -1.55 -6.93
CA ALA A 49 -6.70 -1.95 -7.80
C ALA A 49 -6.88 -3.42 -8.21
N PRO A 50 -7.66 -3.72 -9.28
CA PRO A 50 -8.02 -5.10 -9.61
C PRO A 50 -6.82 -5.98 -9.97
N LEU A 51 -5.74 -5.39 -10.50
CA LEU A 51 -4.51 -6.11 -10.83
C LEU A 51 -3.85 -6.76 -9.61
N SER A 52 -4.06 -6.23 -8.39
CA SER A 52 -3.47 -6.83 -7.19
C SER A 52 -4.03 -8.22 -6.87
N PHE A 53 -5.16 -8.60 -7.47
CA PHE A 53 -5.73 -9.94 -7.36
C PHE A 53 -5.00 -10.97 -8.24
N PHE A 54 -4.28 -10.54 -9.27
CA PHE A 54 -3.56 -11.41 -10.20
C PHE A 54 -2.05 -11.48 -9.95
N ASP A 55 -1.52 -10.65 -9.04
CA ASP A 55 -0.12 -10.72 -8.58
C ASP A 55 0.20 -12.12 -8.00
N LEU A 56 1.46 -12.57 -7.97
CA LEU A 56 1.86 -13.85 -7.31
C LEU A 56 1.46 -13.94 -5.83
N GLU A 57 1.22 -12.78 -5.22
CA GLU A 57 0.74 -12.63 -3.85
C GLU A 57 -0.56 -11.82 -3.89
N ASN A 58 -1.63 -12.50 -4.32
CA ASN A 58 -2.98 -11.97 -4.45
C ASN A 58 -3.38 -11.17 -3.20
N THR A 59 -3.79 -9.92 -3.40
CA THR A 59 -4.29 -9.04 -2.35
C THR A 59 -5.52 -8.29 -2.86
N PHE A 60 -6.52 -8.13 -2.01
CA PHE A 60 -7.62 -7.20 -2.27
C PHE A 60 -7.19 -5.83 -1.75
N THR A 61 -7.19 -4.81 -2.60
CA THR A 61 -6.69 -3.47 -2.26
C THR A 61 -7.78 -2.43 -2.47
N VAL A 62 -8.01 -1.62 -1.44
CA VAL A 62 -8.94 -0.48 -1.45
C VAL A 62 -8.16 0.79 -1.18
N GLY A 63 -8.41 1.80 -1.99
CA GLY A 63 -7.82 3.12 -1.92
C GLY A 63 -8.86 4.19 -1.63
N VAL A 64 -8.46 5.20 -0.88
CA VAL A 64 -9.23 6.42 -0.69
C VAL A 64 -8.34 7.59 -1.08
N GLU A 65 -8.83 8.41 -2.00
CA GLU A 65 -8.17 9.61 -2.48
C GLU A 65 -8.95 10.83 -2.06
N ARG A 66 -8.24 11.83 -1.54
CA ARG A 66 -8.76 13.14 -1.19
C ARG A 66 -8.13 14.19 -2.09
N LEU A 67 -8.97 14.99 -2.71
CA LEU A 67 -8.51 16.15 -3.45
C LEU A 67 -8.20 17.27 -2.47
N LEU A 68 -6.98 17.79 -2.58
CA LEU A 68 -6.56 18.98 -1.87
C LEU A 68 -6.84 20.21 -2.73
N ALA A 69 -6.71 21.39 -2.13
CA ALA A 69 -6.83 22.63 -2.90
C ALA A 69 -5.79 22.68 -4.03
N GLY A 70 -6.20 23.19 -5.19
CA GLY A 70 -5.33 23.36 -6.35
C GLY A 70 -5.20 22.10 -7.20
N ARG A 71 -3.97 21.65 -7.45
CA ARG A 71 -3.64 20.54 -8.36
C ARG A 71 -3.09 19.31 -7.62
N HIS A 72 -3.38 19.19 -6.33
CA HIS A 72 -2.82 18.14 -5.49
C HIS A 72 -3.90 17.16 -5.03
N SER A 73 -3.54 15.89 -4.93
CA SER A 73 -4.36 14.90 -4.22
C SER A 73 -3.50 13.95 -3.41
N LEU A 74 -4.08 13.40 -2.35
CA LEU A 74 -3.48 12.39 -1.51
C LEU A 74 -4.31 11.13 -1.59
N LEU A 75 -3.67 10.02 -1.90
CA LEU A 75 -4.28 8.69 -1.98
C LEU A 75 -3.62 7.78 -0.95
N ALA A 76 -4.44 7.13 -0.13
CA ALA A 76 -4.01 6.09 0.80
C ALA A 76 -4.67 4.77 0.40
N GLU A 77 -3.88 3.70 0.28
CA GLU A 77 -4.40 2.37 -0.01
C GLU A 77 -3.98 1.37 1.06
N VAL A 78 -4.90 0.47 1.37
CA VAL A 78 -4.64 -0.70 2.21
C VAL A 78 -5.09 -1.93 1.45
N GLY A 79 -4.32 -3.00 1.57
CA GLY A 79 -4.64 -4.27 0.96
C GLY A 79 -4.37 -5.45 1.89
N TYR A 80 -5.25 -6.43 1.79
CA TYR A 80 -5.19 -7.67 2.56
C TYR A 80 -5.34 -8.88 1.64
N GLY A 81 -4.49 -9.87 1.83
CA GLY A 81 -4.45 -11.10 1.04
C GLY A 81 -4.31 -12.31 1.95
N PRO A 82 -5.42 -12.95 2.36
CA PRO A 82 -5.38 -14.21 3.05
C PRO A 82 -5.03 -15.33 2.06
N ARG A 83 -4.44 -16.41 2.56
CA ARG A 83 -4.04 -17.58 1.79
C ARG A 83 -5.11 -18.09 0.81
N ALA A 84 -6.36 -18.13 1.25
CA ALA A 84 -7.48 -18.69 0.49
C ALA A 84 -7.70 -17.99 -0.86
N LEU A 85 -7.21 -16.75 -1.02
CA LEU A 85 -7.35 -16.00 -2.27
C LEU A 85 -6.22 -16.25 -3.27
N ASN A 86 -5.18 -17.03 -2.95
CA ASN A 86 -4.07 -17.26 -3.88
C ASN A 86 -4.44 -18.30 -4.96
N ILE A 87 -4.76 -17.81 -6.15
CA ILE A 87 -5.17 -18.65 -7.30
C ILE A 87 -3.99 -19.43 -7.89
N TRP A 88 -2.75 -18.95 -7.69
CA TRP A 88 -1.56 -19.52 -8.31
C TRP A 88 -0.99 -20.75 -7.60
N ARG A 89 -1.51 -21.13 -6.42
CA ARG A 89 -1.05 -22.32 -5.67
C ARG A 89 -2.19 -23.26 -5.26
N PRO A 90 -2.96 -23.80 -6.21
CA PRO A 90 -3.94 -24.83 -5.90
C PRO A 90 -3.19 -26.12 -5.51
N GLY A 91 -3.31 -26.57 -4.26
CA GLY A 91 -2.82 -27.90 -3.85
C GLY A 91 -1.76 -27.94 -2.74
N ARG A 92 -1.10 -26.84 -2.39
CA ARG A 92 -0.17 -26.80 -1.23
C ARG A 92 -0.82 -26.26 0.03
N VAL A 93 -2.05 -26.73 0.32
CA VAL A 93 -2.86 -26.29 1.48
C VAL A 93 -2.27 -26.75 2.82
N ASN A 94 -1.32 -27.69 2.82
CA ASN A 94 -0.69 -28.15 4.07
C ASN A 94 0.78 -27.71 4.25
N GLU A 95 1.53 -27.43 3.18
CA GLU A 95 2.97 -27.13 3.28
C GLU A 95 3.31 -25.68 3.64
N SER A 96 2.55 -24.70 3.15
CA SER A 96 2.80 -23.28 3.44
C SER A 96 1.91 -22.81 4.59
N GLY A 97 2.29 -23.13 5.83
CA GLY A 97 1.52 -22.75 7.01
C GLY A 97 1.06 -21.30 6.95
N GLY A 98 -0.26 -21.05 6.87
CA GLY A 98 -0.89 -19.74 7.05
C GLY A 98 -0.23 -18.52 6.40
N LYS A 99 0.06 -18.53 5.08
CA LYS A 99 0.59 -17.33 4.41
C LYS A 99 -0.43 -16.19 4.45
N GLU A 100 0.00 -15.02 4.92
CA GLU A 100 -0.80 -13.80 5.02
C GLU A 100 -0.02 -12.63 4.42
N THR A 101 -0.69 -11.80 3.63
CA THR A 101 -0.06 -10.63 3.00
C THR A 101 -0.81 -9.35 3.36
N TRP A 102 -0.05 -8.37 3.86
CA TRP A 102 -0.50 -7.02 4.13
C TRP A 102 0.18 -6.05 3.16
N ARG A 103 -0.58 -5.09 2.66
CA ARG A 103 -0.11 -4.09 1.70
C ARG A 103 -0.58 -2.71 2.17
N GLY A 104 0.31 -1.74 2.15
CA GLY A 104 0.02 -0.35 2.43
C GLY A 104 0.65 0.54 1.38
N ARG A 105 -0.04 1.61 1.00
CA ARG A 105 0.47 2.58 0.04
C ARG A 105 -0.01 3.97 0.38
N ALA A 106 0.87 4.96 0.21
CA ALA A 106 0.53 6.37 0.29
C ALA A 106 1.10 7.07 -0.95
N GLU A 107 0.27 7.78 -1.68
CA GLU A 107 0.61 8.41 -2.94
C GLU A 107 0.20 9.88 -2.91
N TRP A 108 1.16 10.77 -3.16
CA TRP A 108 0.91 12.19 -3.34
C TRP A 108 0.99 12.55 -4.82
N ARG A 109 -0.09 13.11 -5.37
CA ARG A 109 -0.24 13.39 -6.81
C ARG A 109 -0.26 14.88 -7.07
N ILE A 110 0.32 15.26 -8.21
CA ILE A 110 0.37 16.61 -8.75
C ILE A 110 -0.11 16.56 -10.20
N TYR A 111 -1.28 17.12 -10.49
CA TYR A 111 -1.87 17.09 -11.82
C TYR A 111 -1.22 18.12 -12.76
N LEU A 112 -0.69 17.62 -13.89
CA LEU A 112 -0.09 18.37 -14.98
C LEU A 112 -1.17 18.76 -15.98
N GLY A 113 -1.97 19.76 -15.64
CA GLY A 113 -3.04 20.26 -16.48
C GLY A 113 -3.50 21.63 -16.02
N SER A 114 -3.34 22.62 -16.89
CA SER A 114 -3.80 23.99 -16.65
C SER A 114 -5.25 24.14 -17.09
N GLY A 115 -6.17 24.29 -16.14
CA GLY A 115 -7.29 25.25 -16.17
C GLY A 115 -8.28 25.33 -17.35
N SER A 116 -8.08 24.67 -18.50
CA SER A 116 -8.86 24.89 -19.73
C SER A 116 -10.04 23.92 -19.89
N HIS A 117 -9.95 22.71 -19.33
CA HIS A 117 -11.10 21.82 -19.13
C HIS A 117 -11.79 22.02 -17.78
N MET A 118 -11.23 22.87 -16.93
CA MET A 118 -11.90 23.41 -15.75
C MET A 118 -12.83 24.55 -16.15
N LYS A 119 -13.56 24.39 -17.27
CA LYS A 119 -14.68 25.28 -17.61
C LYS A 119 -15.61 25.19 -16.41
N ARG A 120 -15.76 26.32 -15.71
CA ARG A 120 -16.81 26.49 -14.71
C ARG A 120 -18.08 25.91 -15.33
N PRO A 121 -18.71 24.90 -14.72
CA PRO A 121 -20.03 24.53 -15.18
C PRO A 121 -20.90 25.79 -15.18
N PRO A 122 -21.81 25.93 -16.16
CA PRO A 122 -22.81 26.99 -16.08
C PRO A 122 -23.45 26.96 -14.69
N HIS A 123 -23.72 28.14 -14.14
CA HIS A 123 -24.09 28.44 -12.75
C HIS A 123 -25.27 27.63 -12.14
N THR A 124 -25.84 26.69 -12.88
CA THR A 124 -26.99 25.87 -12.55
C THR A 124 -26.65 24.39 -12.31
N ARG A 125 -25.38 23.96 -12.46
CA ARG A 125 -24.95 22.60 -12.08
C ARG A 125 -23.75 22.61 -11.15
N VAL A 126 -23.88 21.94 -10.01
CA VAL A 126 -22.78 21.59 -9.10
C VAL A 126 -21.90 20.55 -9.80
N VAL A 127 -21.07 20.97 -10.76
CA VAL A 127 -20.09 20.07 -11.37
C VAL A 127 -18.80 20.21 -10.61
N ALA A 128 -18.47 19.13 -9.89
CA ALA A 128 -17.22 18.95 -9.17
C ALA A 128 -16.02 19.39 -10.04
N VAL A 129 -15.08 20.10 -9.44
CA VAL A 129 -13.80 20.40 -10.09
C VAL A 129 -13.07 19.07 -10.25
N ARG A 130 -13.05 18.55 -11.47
CA ARG A 130 -12.55 17.20 -11.77
C ARG A 130 -11.03 17.24 -11.93
N PRO A 131 -10.24 16.60 -11.06
CA PRO A 131 -8.81 16.43 -11.29
C PRO A 131 -8.67 15.43 -12.44
N MET A 132 -8.40 15.95 -13.62
CA MET A 132 -8.37 15.17 -14.85
C MET A 132 -7.02 15.28 -15.51
N GLY A 133 -6.59 14.19 -16.11
CA GLY A 133 -5.47 14.16 -17.03
C GLY A 133 -4.19 13.61 -16.41
N ARG A 134 -3.07 14.11 -16.94
CA ARG A 134 -1.74 13.63 -16.61
C ARG A 134 -1.35 14.09 -15.22
N TYR A 135 -0.63 13.27 -14.49
CA TYR A 135 -0.09 13.64 -13.18
C TYR A 135 1.29 13.04 -12.95
N VAL A 136 2.02 13.68 -12.05
CA VAL A 136 3.23 13.14 -11.42
C VAL A 136 2.86 12.74 -10.00
N ALA A 137 3.31 11.59 -9.53
CA ALA A 137 3.06 11.19 -8.16
C ALA A 137 4.31 10.65 -7.46
N PHE A 138 4.37 10.89 -6.16
CA PHE A 138 5.34 10.32 -5.25
C PHE A 138 4.64 9.23 -4.44
N ASP A 139 5.09 8.00 -4.61
CA ASP A 139 4.50 6.81 -3.99
C ASP A 139 5.42 6.23 -2.93
N LEU A 140 4.87 5.99 -1.75
CA LEU A 140 5.50 5.20 -0.69
C LEU A 140 4.72 3.91 -0.54
N PHE A 141 5.41 2.80 -0.73
CA PHE A 141 4.86 1.46 -0.74
C PHE A 141 5.44 0.61 0.40
N TYR A 142 4.55 -0.10 1.09
CA TYR A 142 4.88 -1.07 2.10
C TYR A 142 4.17 -2.39 1.83
N LYS A 143 4.88 -3.50 2.02
CA LYS A 143 4.30 -4.84 1.95
C LYS A 143 4.91 -5.71 3.02
N GLN A 144 4.08 -6.47 3.72
CA GLN A 144 4.51 -7.50 4.65
C GLN A 144 3.88 -8.83 4.26
N VAL A 145 4.71 -9.87 4.24
CA VAL A 145 4.31 -11.24 4.01
C VAL A 145 4.70 -12.04 5.24
N ASN A 146 3.70 -12.58 5.92
CA ASN A 146 3.87 -13.52 7.01
C ASN A 146 3.73 -14.92 6.43
N SER A 147 4.67 -15.80 6.73
CA SER A 147 4.63 -17.20 6.30
C SER A 147 5.32 -18.07 7.32
N PHE A 148 5.12 -19.39 7.23
CA PHE A 148 5.91 -20.34 7.99
C PHE A 148 6.87 -21.04 7.04
N GLU A 149 8.12 -21.16 7.46
CA GLU A 149 9.12 -21.97 6.80
C GLU A 149 9.21 -23.32 7.51
N THR A 150 9.12 -24.39 6.74
CA THR A 150 9.26 -25.76 7.22
C THR A 150 10.56 -26.32 6.66
N GLY A 151 11.40 -26.87 7.53
CA GLY A 151 12.66 -27.47 7.12
C GLY A 151 12.96 -28.73 7.93
N THR A 152 14.05 -29.38 7.58
CA THR A 152 14.64 -30.46 8.36
C THR A 152 16.01 -30.00 8.83
N MET A 153 16.31 -30.25 10.10
CA MET A 153 17.62 -29.99 10.69
C MET A 153 18.25 -31.30 11.13
N GLY A 154 19.51 -31.53 10.77
CA GLY A 154 20.28 -32.61 11.36
C GLY A 154 20.68 -32.23 12.78
N ARG A 155 20.41 -33.09 13.76
CA ARG A 155 20.89 -32.96 15.13
C ARG A 155 21.85 -34.08 15.44
N ALA A 156 22.93 -33.74 16.14
CA ALA A 156 23.79 -34.68 16.82
C ALA A 156 23.41 -34.72 18.30
N CYS A 157 23.49 -35.89 18.92
CA CYS A 157 23.33 -36.05 20.36
C CYS A 157 24.60 -35.58 21.08
N GLU A 158 24.47 -35.12 22.33
CA GLU A 158 25.60 -34.66 23.15
C GLU A 158 26.70 -35.72 23.28
N ASP A 159 26.32 -37.00 23.34
CA ASP A 159 27.24 -38.15 23.46
C ASP A 159 27.79 -38.66 22.10
N GLY A 160 27.58 -37.93 21.00
CA GLY A 160 28.27 -38.15 19.71
C GLY A 160 27.86 -39.36 18.87
N THR A 161 26.95 -40.24 19.35
CA THR A 161 26.62 -41.52 18.69
C THR A 161 25.26 -41.56 17.97
N CYS A 162 24.38 -40.57 18.14
CA CYS A 162 23.15 -40.47 17.36
C CYS A 162 23.07 -39.20 16.49
N GLN A 163 22.63 -39.41 15.24
CA GLN A 163 22.23 -38.37 14.30
C GLN A 163 20.79 -38.61 13.90
N TYR A 164 19.93 -37.60 14.06
CA TYR A 164 18.55 -37.65 13.59
C TYR A 164 18.15 -36.34 12.92
N TYR A 165 17.16 -36.40 12.05
CA TYR A 165 16.57 -35.22 11.43
C TYR A 165 15.35 -34.79 12.23
N GLN A 166 15.36 -33.56 12.73
CA GLN A 166 14.20 -32.94 13.34
C GLN A 166 13.52 -32.03 12.30
N GLN A 167 12.22 -32.22 12.09
CA GLN A 167 11.43 -31.25 11.34
C GLN A 167 11.20 -30.02 12.20
N PHE A 168 11.36 -28.85 11.61
CA PHE A 168 11.06 -27.58 12.27
C PHE A 168 10.09 -26.77 11.45
N ARG A 169 9.35 -25.91 12.16
CA ARG A 169 8.43 -24.95 11.57
C ARG A 169 8.63 -23.62 12.28
N SER A 170 9.17 -22.64 11.57
CA SER A 170 9.47 -21.32 12.13
C SER A 170 8.69 -20.23 11.37
N PRO A 171 8.09 -19.25 12.07
CA PRO A 171 7.50 -18.09 11.43
C PRO A 171 8.58 -17.21 10.79
N VAL A 172 8.32 -16.82 9.55
CA VAL A 172 9.18 -15.95 8.75
C VAL A 172 8.38 -14.77 8.27
N ARG A 173 8.91 -13.58 8.54
CA ARG A 173 8.31 -12.32 8.12
C ARG A 173 9.19 -11.66 7.07
N LYS A 174 8.61 -11.35 5.92
CA LYS A 174 9.28 -10.61 4.84
C LYS A 174 8.60 -9.25 4.71
N SER A 175 9.35 -8.17 4.84
CA SER A 175 8.85 -6.81 4.62
C SER A 175 9.56 -6.15 3.46
N VAL A 176 8.82 -5.48 2.60
CA VAL A 176 9.34 -4.70 1.48
C VAL A 176 8.87 -3.27 1.62
N TRP A 177 9.82 -2.35 1.54
CA TRP A 177 9.57 -0.92 1.40
C TRP A 177 9.97 -0.50 0.00
N ALA A 178 9.21 0.38 -0.63
CA ALA A 178 9.62 0.98 -1.89
C ALA A 178 9.14 2.42 -2.00
N GLY A 179 9.94 3.25 -2.65
CA GLY A 179 9.58 4.60 -3.02
C GLY A 179 9.63 4.73 -4.53
N HIS A 180 8.58 5.30 -5.15
CA HIS A 180 8.51 5.50 -6.60
C HIS A 180 8.13 6.92 -6.97
N VAL A 181 8.65 7.37 -8.10
CA VAL A 181 8.09 8.50 -8.85
C VAL A 181 7.29 7.92 -10.00
N LYS A 182 6.02 8.29 -10.08
CA LYS A 182 5.06 7.80 -11.06
C LYS A 182 4.62 8.92 -12.01
N LEU A 183 4.38 8.53 -13.25
CA LEU A 183 3.63 9.28 -14.24
C LEU A 183 2.35 8.51 -14.50
N GLY A 184 1.22 9.19 -14.36
CA GLY A 184 -0.08 8.57 -14.59
C GLY A 184 -1.02 9.46 -15.36
N HIS A 185 -2.13 8.87 -15.76
CA HIS A 185 -3.17 9.55 -16.51
C HIS A 185 -4.54 9.04 -16.06
N GLN A 186 -5.33 9.96 -15.50
CA GLN A 186 -6.65 9.69 -14.95
C GLN A 186 -7.75 10.23 -15.87
N ARG A 187 -8.72 9.38 -16.21
CA ARG A 187 -9.89 9.70 -17.05
C ARG A 187 -11.19 9.26 -16.39
N PHE A 188 -12.26 9.98 -16.67
CA PHE A 188 -13.61 9.50 -16.34
C PHE A 188 -14.10 8.63 -17.49
N LEU A 189 -14.88 7.61 -17.17
CA LEU A 189 -15.64 6.87 -18.16
C LEU A 189 -16.97 7.57 -18.39
N ASP A 190 -17.13 8.21 -19.54
CA ASP A 190 -18.35 8.93 -19.94
C ASP A 190 -19.47 7.95 -20.36
N VAL A 191 -19.90 7.10 -19.42
CA VAL A 191 -21.03 6.15 -19.63
C VAL A 191 -22.38 6.86 -19.46
N SER A 192 -22.43 7.93 -18.65
CA SER A 192 -23.63 8.72 -18.41
C SER A 192 -23.28 10.20 -18.14
N PRO A 193 -24.24 11.14 -18.22
CA PRO A 193 -24.01 12.56 -17.93
C PRO A 193 -23.48 12.84 -16.51
N ASP A 194 -23.78 11.93 -15.58
CA ASP A 194 -23.37 11.96 -14.18
C ASP A 194 -22.28 10.92 -13.87
N SER A 195 -21.48 10.54 -14.87
CA SER A 195 -20.41 9.56 -14.69
C SER A 195 -19.42 10.00 -13.62
N ARG A 196 -19.35 9.20 -12.55
CA ARG A 196 -18.41 9.35 -11.44
C ARG A 196 -17.30 8.31 -11.46
N LEU A 197 -17.34 7.41 -12.44
CA LEU A 197 -16.40 6.32 -12.57
C LEU A 197 -15.11 6.82 -13.23
N LEU A 198 -14.00 6.44 -12.62
CA LEU A 198 -12.65 6.85 -12.93
C LEU A 198 -11.81 5.64 -13.34
N ILE A 199 -10.97 5.84 -14.34
CA ILE A 199 -9.89 4.92 -14.70
C ILE A 199 -8.58 5.68 -14.55
N ASP A 200 -7.61 5.03 -13.94
CA ASP A 200 -6.27 5.56 -13.74
C ASP A 200 -5.24 4.52 -14.17
N VAL A 201 -4.31 4.94 -15.03
CA VAL A 201 -3.19 4.13 -15.53
C VAL A 201 -1.90 4.86 -15.18
N TYR A 202 -0.94 4.12 -14.61
CA TYR A 202 0.35 4.70 -14.23
C TYR A 202 1.52 3.78 -14.50
N ILE A 203 2.67 4.42 -14.66
CA ILE A 203 4.00 3.81 -14.70
C ILE A 203 4.93 4.63 -13.82
N GLY A 204 5.85 3.97 -13.12
CA GLY A 204 6.79 4.64 -12.25
C GLY A 204 8.06 3.85 -12.04
N LEU A 205 9.09 4.58 -11.67
CA LEU A 205 10.42 4.07 -11.37
C LEU A 205 10.78 4.43 -9.94
N GLY A 206 11.54 3.57 -9.29
CA GLY A 206 11.81 3.74 -7.88
C GLY A 206 12.88 2.80 -7.36
N LEU A 207 13.02 2.82 -6.05
CA LEU A 207 13.92 1.96 -5.30
C LEU A 207 13.09 1.12 -4.33
N ARG A 208 13.51 -0.13 -4.12
CA ARG A 208 12.92 -1.02 -3.12
C ARG A 208 14.00 -1.57 -2.18
N GLN A 209 13.62 -1.77 -0.94
CA GLN A 209 14.40 -2.43 0.09
C GLN A 209 13.59 -3.61 0.63
N ARG A 210 14.24 -4.77 0.81
CA ARG A 210 13.61 -5.99 1.29
C ARG A 210 14.31 -6.47 2.55
N THR A 211 13.55 -6.64 3.62
CA THR A 211 14.06 -7.20 4.88
C THR A 211 13.35 -8.52 5.15
N ILE A 212 14.12 -9.54 5.51
CA ILE A 212 13.61 -10.84 5.96
C ILE A 212 14.01 -10.97 7.43
N SER A 213 13.04 -11.25 8.29
CA SER A 213 13.24 -11.50 9.70
C SER A 213 12.65 -12.86 10.08
N HIS A 214 13.43 -13.64 10.82
CA HIS A 214 13.01 -14.88 11.44
C HIS A 214 12.81 -14.59 12.93
N ASP A 215 11.75 -15.14 13.54
CA ASP A 215 11.60 -15.01 14.99
C ASP A 215 12.52 -16.04 15.66
N GLU A 216 13.64 -15.55 16.22
CA GLU A 216 14.69 -16.38 16.84
C GLU A 216 14.15 -17.20 18.03
N GLU A 217 13.11 -16.73 18.70
CA GLU A 217 12.45 -17.38 19.85
C GLU A 217 11.73 -18.70 19.48
N SER A 218 11.56 -18.98 18.18
CA SER A 218 11.02 -20.26 17.69
C SER A 218 12.10 -21.30 17.40
N LEU A 219 13.37 -20.95 17.59
CA LEU A 219 14.49 -21.86 17.46
C LEU A 219 14.80 -22.41 18.87
N PRO A 220 15.01 -23.73 19.04
CA PRO A 220 15.30 -24.30 20.35
C PRO A 220 16.58 -23.69 20.95
N ASP A 221 16.53 -23.30 22.23
CA ASP A 221 17.60 -22.60 22.98
C ASP A 221 18.99 -23.26 22.90
N ASP A 222 19.04 -24.57 22.65
CA ASP A 222 20.29 -25.34 22.55
C ASP A 222 21.05 -25.11 21.22
N ALA A 223 20.44 -24.43 20.25
CA ALA A 223 21.05 -24.10 18.98
C ALA A 223 21.87 -22.80 19.08
N GLY A 224 22.90 -22.78 19.93
CA GLY A 224 23.92 -21.72 19.98
C GLY A 224 24.72 -21.54 18.66
N GLN A 225 24.37 -22.29 17.61
CA GLN A 225 24.86 -22.09 16.27
C GLN A 225 23.94 -21.12 15.52
N ARG A 226 24.51 -19.96 15.17
CA ARG A 226 23.94 -19.03 14.21
C ARG A 226 23.57 -19.81 12.95
N TRP A 227 22.27 -20.01 12.74
CA TRP A 227 21.74 -20.67 11.56
C TRP A 227 22.24 -19.92 10.33
N VAL A 228 23.25 -20.48 9.66
CA VAL A 228 23.49 -20.18 8.26
C VAL A 228 22.37 -20.89 7.54
N SER A 229 21.22 -20.22 7.40
CA SER A 229 20.19 -20.69 6.49
C SER A 229 20.91 -21.04 5.20
N SER A 230 20.63 -22.19 4.60
CA SER A 230 20.88 -22.43 3.18
C SER A 230 19.93 -21.52 2.38
N GLY A 231 20.03 -20.21 2.64
CA GLY A 231 19.26 -19.16 2.04
C GLY A 231 19.83 -19.02 0.65
N GLY A 232 19.01 -19.32 -0.35
CA GLY A 232 19.34 -18.97 -1.73
C GLY A 232 19.89 -17.56 -1.74
N PHE A 233 21.19 -17.44 -2.06
CA PHE A 233 21.94 -16.19 -2.13
C PHE A 233 21.43 -15.10 -1.18
N ASN A 234 21.61 -15.27 0.14
CA ASN A 234 21.79 -14.14 1.05
C ASN A 234 23.15 -13.49 0.72
N ASN A 235 23.28 -12.99 -0.50
CA ASN A 235 24.27 -11.96 -0.80
C ASN A 235 23.90 -10.81 0.14
N GLY A 236 24.85 -10.18 0.83
CA GLY A 236 24.64 -9.10 1.82
C GLY A 236 23.93 -7.82 1.30
N LEU A 237 23.09 -7.96 0.28
CA LEU A 237 22.23 -7.02 -0.40
C LEU A 237 20.83 -6.92 0.24
N ASP A 238 20.54 -7.58 1.37
CA ASP A 238 19.25 -7.41 2.07
C ASP A 238 19.04 -5.97 2.58
N TYR A 239 20.11 -5.17 2.64
CA TYR A 239 20.04 -3.73 2.89
C TYR A 239 20.23 -2.88 1.63
N LEU A 240 20.42 -3.49 0.46
CA LEU A 240 20.65 -2.77 -0.77
C LEU A 240 19.32 -2.31 -1.37
N PHE A 241 19.25 -1.02 -1.67
CA PHE A 241 18.19 -0.46 -2.49
C PHE A 241 18.32 -1.01 -3.92
N THR A 242 17.34 -1.77 -4.37
CA THR A 242 17.30 -2.30 -5.74
C THR A 242 16.35 -1.47 -6.60
N PRO A 243 16.69 -1.24 -7.89
CA PRO A 243 15.78 -0.54 -8.79
C PRO A 243 14.47 -1.32 -8.94
N ASN A 244 13.37 -0.59 -9.06
CA ASN A 244 12.03 -1.14 -9.11
C ASN A 244 11.16 -0.38 -10.10
N VAL A 245 10.33 -1.11 -10.85
CA VAL A 245 9.34 -0.57 -11.77
C VAL A 245 7.96 -0.81 -11.17
N SER A 246 7.11 0.21 -11.16
CA SER A 246 5.73 0.13 -10.69
C SER A 246 4.80 0.51 -11.83
N THR A 247 4.04 -0.44 -12.34
CA THR A 247 2.93 -0.18 -13.28
C THR A 247 1.62 -0.57 -12.63
N GLY A 248 0.52 0.01 -13.09
CA GLY A 248 -0.78 -0.40 -12.59
C GLY A 248 -1.96 0.29 -13.26
N PHE A 249 -3.12 -0.28 -12.96
CA PHE A 249 -4.43 0.16 -13.41
C PHE A 249 -5.35 0.18 -12.19
N ARG A 250 -6.11 1.26 -12.04
CA ARG A 250 -7.07 1.48 -10.95
C ARG A 250 -8.42 1.87 -11.53
N ILE A 251 -9.47 1.42 -10.86
CA ILE A 251 -10.85 1.85 -11.11
C ILE A 251 -11.30 2.60 -9.87
N GLY A 252 -11.82 3.81 -10.03
CA GLY A 252 -12.31 4.64 -8.95
C GLY A 252 -13.74 5.11 -9.14
N TYR A 253 -14.34 5.60 -8.06
CA TYR A 253 -15.64 6.24 -8.04
C TYR A 253 -15.57 7.51 -7.19
N ALA A 254 -15.93 8.65 -7.78
CA ALA A 254 -15.92 9.96 -7.12
C ALA A 254 -17.26 10.28 -6.43
N PHE A 255 -17.20 10.78 -5.19
CA PHE A 255 -18.36 11.18 -4.39
C PHE A 255 -18.57 12.71 -4.37
#